data_AF-M5FBM9-F1
#
_entry.id   AF-M5FBM9-F1
#
_cell.length_a   1.000
_cell.length_b   1.000
_cell.length_c   1.000
_cell.angle_alpha   90.00
_cell.angle_beta   90.00
_cell.angle_gamma   90.00
#
_symmetry.space_group_name_H-M   'P 1'
#
loop_
_entity.id
_entity.type
_entity.pdbx_description
1 polymer ?
#
loop_
_entity_poly.entity_id
_entity_poly.type
_entity_poly.pdbx_seq_one_letter_code
_entity_poly.pdbx_strand_id
1 'polypeptide(L)' 'MHLKNWSLIYYDRRTPALSPPYDLISTIPYIPDETAALKFARTNKVSEFNEDELRYLAAKARLPEKLVLDCA' A
#
# COMPACT_ATOMS: atom_id res chain seq x y z
N MET A 1 0.11 -6.66 -5.19
CA MET A 1 0.45 -5.41 -5.90
C MET A 1 1.95 -5.13 -5.77
N HIS A 2 2.72 -5.32 -6.83
CA HIS A 2 4.18 -5.07 -6.84
C HIS A 2 4.51 -3.68 -7.40
N LEU A 3 5.79 -3.27 -7.37
CA LEU A 3 6.23 -1.93 -7.78
C LEU A 3 5.76 -1.51 -9.19
N LYS A 4 5.68 -2.43 -10.15
CA LYS A 4 5.22 -2.12 -11.52
C LYS A 4 3.72 -1.81 -11.63
N ASN A 5 2.93 -2.01 -10.58
CA ASN A 5 1.51 -1.67 -10.53
C ASN A 5 1.29 -0.22 -10.06
N TRP A 6 2.38 0.52 -9.82
CA TRP A 6 2.36 1.93 -9.50
C TRP A 6 2.94 2.71 -10.67
N SER A 7 2.23 3.75 -11.10
CA SER A 7 2.72 4.64 -12.15
C SER A 7 2.48 6.10 -11.79
N LEU A 8 3.20 6.95 -12.52
CA LEU A 8 3.04 8.40 -12.43
C LEU A 8 2.39 8.90 -13.71
N ILE A 9 1.42 9.79 -13.57
CA ILE A 9 0.81 10.53 -14.67
C ILE A 9 1.36 11.96 -14.67
N TYR A 10 1.70 12.46 -15.86
CA TYR A 10 2.26 13.79 -16.07
C TYR A 10 1.31 14.61 -16.93
N TYR A 11 0.31 15.25 -16.32
CA TYR A 11 -0.72 16.01 -17.04
C TYR A 11 -0.14 17.19 -17.83
N ASP A 12 0.89 17.85 -17.30
CA ASP A 12 1.62 18.96 -17.91
C ASP A 12 2.96 18.51 -18.57
N ARG A 13 3.19 17.20 -18.65
CA ARG A 13 4.43 16.55 -19.12
C ARG A 13 5.69 16.83 -18.28
N ARG A 14 5.57 17.40 -17.08
CA ARG A 14 6.71 17.75 -16.22
C ARG A 14 6.51 17.39 -14.75
N THR A 15 5.33 17.64 -14.21
CA THR A 15 4.98 17.46 -12.80
C THR A 15 4.32 16.09 -12.62
N PRO A 16 4.92 15.18 -11.84
CA PRO A 16 4.34 13.87 -11.58
C PRO A 16 3.17 13.95 -10.60
N ALA A 17 2.12 13.19 -10.87
CA ALA A 17 1.09 12.81 -9.92
C ALA A 17 0.95 11.28 -9.90
N LEU A 18 0.47 10.70 -8.80
CA LEU A 18 0.12 9.28 -8.80
C LEU A 18 -1.01 9.02 -9.80
N SER A 19 -0.86 7.98 -10.62
CA SER A 19 -1.95 7.54 -11.50
C SER A 19 -3.11 6.97 -10.67
N PRO A 20 -4.34 6.96 -11.21
CA PRO A 20 -5.40 6.11 -10.67
C PRO A 20 -4.92 4.66 -10.52
N PRO A 21 -5.42 3.91 -9.52
CA PRO A 21 -5.03 2.52 -9.32
C PRO A 21 -5.54 1.65 -10.47
N TYR A 22 -4.74 0.64 -10.83
CA TYR A 22 -5.06 -0.36 -11.83
C TYR A 22 -4.54 -1.73 -11.38
N ASP A 23 -4.98 -2.79 -12.06
CA ASP A 23 -4.59 -4.18 -11.74
C ASP A 23 -4.89 -4.55 -10.26
N LEU A 24 -6.09 -4.16 -9.80
CA LEU A 24 -6.63 -4.51 -8.50
C LEU A 24 -7.37 -5.84 -8.61
N ILE A 25 -6.78 -6.91 -8.07
CA ILE A 25 -7.33 -8.26 -8.13
C ILE A 25 -7.30 -8.87 -6.72
N SER A 26 -8.40 -9.49 -6.31
CA SER A 26 -8.42 -10.30 -5.08
C SER A 26 -7.79 -11.66 -5.35
N THR A 27 -6.68 -11.95 -4.68
CA THR A 27 -5.96 -13.23 -4.79
C THR A 27 -6.35 -14.25 -3.74
N ILE A 28 -7.13 -13.83 -2.72
CA ILE A 28 -7.60 -14.68 -1.60
C ILE A 28 -8.19 -16.03 -2.07
N PRO A 29 -9.06 -16.09 -3.10
CA PRO A 29 -9.66 -17.37 -3.49
C PRO A 29 -8.73 -18.27 -4.33
N TYR A 30 -7.56 -17.79 -4.76
CA TYR A 30 -6.73 -18.47 -5.76
C TYR A 30 -5.31 -18.78 -5.30
N ILE A 31 -4.75 -17.96 -4.42
CA ILE A 31 -3.37 -18.07 -3.98
C ILE A 31 -3.36 -18.49 -2.50
N PRO A 32 -2.81 -19.68 -2.17
CA PRO A 32 -2.76 -20.15 -0.78
C PRO A 32 -1.73 -19.38 0.07
N ASP A 33 -0.83 -18.63 -0.56
CA ASP A 33 0.07 -17.69 0.11
C ASP A 33 -0.67 -16.40 0.48
N GLU A 34 -0.59 -16.03 1.77
CA GLU A 34 -1.22 -14.85 2.34
C GLU A 34 -0.24 -13.67 2.49
N THR A 35 0.81 -13.62 1.67
CA THR A 35 1.76 -12.51 1.68
C THR A 35 1.47 -11.46 0.61
N ALA A 36 1.60 -10.19 1.00
CA ALA A 36 1.62 -9.06 0.10
C ALA A 36 2.97 -8.99 -0.65
N ALA A 37 2.91 -8.53 -1.89
CA ALA A 37 4.10 -8.37 -2.74
C ALA A 37 5.06 -7.26 -2.25
N LEU A 38 4.56 -6.31 -1.46
CA LEU A 38 5.36 -5.30 -0.76
C LEU A 38 5.11 -5.43 0.74
N LYS A 39 6.13 -5.20 1.56
CA LYS A 39 5.95 -5.08 3.01
C LYS A 39 5.08 -3.88 3.33
N PHE A 40 4.21 -4.02 4.32
CA PHE A 40 3.49 -2.92 4.92
C PHE A 40 4.51 -2.01 5.61
N ALA A 41 5.17 -2.49 6.67
CA ALA A 41 6.32 -1.80 7.23
C ALA A 41 7.42 -2.75 7.72
N ARG A 42 7.06 -3.66 8.63
CA ARG A 42 7.90 -4.71 9.21
C ARG A 42 7.57 -6.06 8.58
N THR A 43 6.30 -6.32 8.31
CA THR A 43 5.79 -7.57 7.75
C THR A 43 5.17 -7.39 6.36
N ASN A 44 5.02 -8.50 5.64
CA ASN A 44 4.19 -8.60 4.44
C ASN A 44 3.11 -9.66 4.57
N LYS A 45 2.94 -10.31 5.71
CA LYS A 45 1.83 -11.26 5.91
C LYS A 45 0.54 -10.49 6.13
N VAL A 46 -0.49 -10.83 5.38
CA VAL A 46 -1.79 -10.16 5.46
C VAL A 46 -2.44 -10.37 6.85
N SER A 47 -2.25 -11.53 7.47
CA SER A 47 -2.71 -11.82 8.83
C SER A 47 -2.07 -10.96 9.93
N GLU A 48 -0.92 -10.32 9.64
CA GLU A 48 -0.23 -9.40 10.55
C GLU A 48 -0.51 -7.92 10.21
N PHE A 49 -1.38 -7.64 9.24
CA PHE A 49 -1.80 -6.29 8.88
C PHE A 49 -2.91 -5.80 9.84
N ASN A 50 -2.52 -4.97 10.81
CA ASN A 50 -3.40 -4.44 11.86
C ASN A 50 -3.06 -2.98 12.19
N GLU A 51 -3.81 -2.37 13.11
CA GLU A 51 -3.61 -0.98 13.50
C GLU A 51 -2.19 -0.69 14.01
N ASP A 52 -1.56 -1.60 14.78
CA ASP A 52 -0.20 -1.37 15.28
C ASP A 52 0.83 -1.33 14.17
N GLU A 53 0.66 -2.16 13.13
CA GLU A 53 1.49 -2.10 11.93
C GLU A 53 1.26 -0.80 11.15
N LEU A 54 0.01 -0.31 11.08
CA LEU A 54 -0.33 0.97 10.45
C LEU A 54 0.23 2.18 11.23
N ARG A 55 0.20 2.16 12.57
CA ARG A 55 0.83 3.19 13.41
C ARG A 55 2.33 3.23 13.18
N TYR A 56 2.97 2.05 13.14
CA TYR A 56 4.40 1.96 12.86
C TYR A 56 4.76 2.47 11.45
N LEU A 57 3.96 2.11 10.44
CA LEU A 57 4.09 2.65 9.08
C LEU A 57 4.03 4.19 9.09
N ALA A 58 2.99 4.75 9.73
CA ALA A 58 2.76 6.20 9.78
C ALA A 58 3.94 6.93 10.42
N ALA A 59 4.42 6.45 11.57
CA ALA A 59 5.57 7.00 12.26
C ALA A 59 6.84 6.95 11.39
N LYS A 60 7.12 5.80 10.75
CA LYS A 60 8.29 5.63 9.88
C LYS A 60 8.24 6.52 8.64
N ALA A 61 7.05 6.70 8.06
CA ALA A 61 6.83 7.53 6.89
C ALA A 61 6.66 9.03 7.23
N ARG A 62 6.64 9.40 8.51
CA ARG A 62 6.37 10.76 9.00
C ARG A 62 5.02 11.29 8.53
N LEU A 63 4.02 10.42 8.53
CA LEU A 63 2.63 10.73 8.17
C LEU A 63 1.80 10.98 9.45
N PRO A 64 0.73 11.80 9.38
CA PRO A 64 -0.19 11.97 10.50
C PRO A 64 -0.92 10.66 10.81
N GLU A 65 -0.69 10.08 11.99
CA GLU A 65 -1.24 8.78 12.39
C GLU A 65 -2.77 8.74 12.28
N LYS A 66 -3.45 9.79 12.77
CA LYS A 66 -4.91 9.89 12.70
C LYS A 66 -5.45 9.72 11.27
N LEU A 67 -4.85 10.38 10.29
CA LEU A 67 -5.29 10.27 8.90
C LEU A 67 -5.06 8.87 8.33
N VAL A 68 -4.00 8.19 8.76
CA VAL A 68 -3.70 6.82 8.31
C VAL A 68 -4.73 5.84 8.89
N LEU A 69 -5.04 5.96 10.19
CA LEU A 69 -5.99 5.07 10.86
C LEU A 69 -7.45 5.33 10.42
N ASP A 70 -7.84 6.58 10.19
CA ASP A 70 -9.20 6.92 9.76
C ASP A 70 -9.52 6.41 8.33
N CYS A 71 -8.49 6.12 7.52
CA CYS A 71 -8.63 5.63 6.13
C CYS A 71 -8.48 4.10 5.98
N ALA A 72 -8.24 3.39 7.08
CA ALA A 72 -8.04 1.94 7.10
C ALA A 72 -9.37 1.18 7.13
#